data_AF-A0AAX3EGT9-F1
#
_entry.id   AF-A0AAX3EGT9-F1
#
_cell.length_a   1.000
_cell.length_b   1.000
_cell.length_c   1.000
_cell.angle_alpha   90.00
_cell.angle_beta   90.00
_cell.angle_gamma   90.00
#
_symmetry.space_group_name_H-M   'P 1'
#
loop_
_entity.id
_entity.type
_entity.pdbx_description
1 polymer ?
#
loop_
_entity_poly.entity_id
_entity_poly.type
_entity_poly.pdbx_seq_one_letter_code
_entity_poly.pdbx_strand_id
1 'polypeptide(L)'
;MRHPYRRAGAVIVAGSVVWLAGISPVPRVYTTHDPAERLRLLLRGERGWVTGHHVAAAGTAAVPIGFAALARAMPDAKAKHWVEASAAALLAGAPLFVYSLSRRASDLERFAYRRGSNVPFLGYSWLHIAGLAALGTGLLRSPAERWVGLTASSAAVLFAGILLKAKDIPPFVFYVTEATVGGYLMVWDPEPPAGDPAVG
;
A
#
# COMPACT_ATOMS: atom_id res chain seq x y z
N MET A 1 11.81 -6.83 24.02
CA MET A 1 10.52 -6.11 23.86
C MET A 1 9.51 -7.11 23.34
N ARG A 2 8.35 -7.29 24.00
CA ARG A 2 7.39 -8.37 23.70
C ARG A 2 6.68 -8.28 22.33
N HIS A 3 6.89 -7.23 21.53
CA HIS A 3 6.35 -7.14 20.16
C HIS A 3 7.25 -6.27 19.27
N PRO A 4 8.34 -6.81 18.70
CA PRO A 4 9.29 -6.02 17.91
C PRO A 4 8.66 -5.41 16.65
N TYR A 5 7.60 -6.02 16.12
CA TYR A 5 6.95 -5.61 14.88
C TYR A 5 5.76 -4.66 15.07
N ARG A 6 5.31 -4.44 16.32
CA ARG A 6 4.10 -3.67 16.59
C ARG A 6 4.14 -2.25 16.04
N ARG A 7 5.29 -1.57 16.18
CA ARG A 7 5.46 -0.21 15.66
C ARG A 7 5.40 -0.18 14.14
N ALA A 8 6.02 -1.14 13.47
CA ALA A 8 5.97 -1.25 12.02
C ALA A 8 4.53 -1.49 11.54
N GLY A 9 3.83 -2.46 12.15
CA GLY A 9 2.43 -2.75 11.88
C GLY A 9 1.52 -1.53 12.05
N ALA A 10 1.68 -0.78 13.15
CA ALA A 10 0.91 0.42 13.42
C ALA A 10 1.15 1.52 12.37
N VAL A 11 2.39 1.71 11.90
CA VAL A 11 2.70 2.69 10.85
C VAL A 11 2.06 2.30 9.52
N ILE A 12 2.10 1.02 9.15
CA ILE A 12 1.46 0.51 7.93
C ILE A 12 -0.06 0.76 7.98
N VAL A 13 -0.71 0.34 9.07
CA VAL A 13 -2.16 0.51 9.25
C VAL A 13 -2.53 1.99 9.25
N ALA A 14 -1.80 2.83 10.00
CA ALA A 14 -2.05 4.27 10.03
C ALA A 14 -1.88 4.91 8.64
N GLY A 15 -0.83 4.55 7.91
CA GLY A 15 -0.60 4.99 6.53
C GLY A 15 -1.77 4.62 5.61
N SER A 16 -2.24 3.37 5.67
CA SER A 16 -3.40 2.91 4.90
C SER A 16 -4.71 3.62 5.27
N VAL A 17 -4.95 3.86 6.56
CA VAL A 17 -6.13 4.60 7.04
C VAL A 17 -6.07 6.06 6.60
N VAL A 18 -4.92 6.72 6.73
CA VAL A 18 -4.71 8.10 6.25
C VAL A 18 -4.93 8.15 4.75
N TRP A 19 -4.39 7.19 4.00
CA TRP A 19 -4.62 7.11 2.56
C TRP A 19 -6.12 6.99 2.22
N LEU A 20 -6.83 6.07 2.88
CA LEU A 20 -8.26 5.83 2.67
C LEU A 20 -9.09 7.08 3.00
N ALA A 21 -8.78 7.75 4.12
CA ALA A 21 -9.41 9.00 4.51
C ALA A 21 -9.20 10.09 3.44
N GLY A 22 -8.01 10.14 2.83
CA GLY A 22 -7.70 11.09 1.77
C GLY A 22 -8.50 10.89 0.47
N ILE A 23 -8.78 9.66 0.08
CA ILE A 23 -9.58 9.40 -1.14
C ILE A 23 -11.10 9.47 -0.90
N SER A 24 -11.55 9.48 0.35
CA SER A 24 -12.97 9.43 0.72
C SER A 24 -13.81 10.72 0.62
N PRO A 25 -13.29 11.96 0.48
CA PRO A 25 -14.13 13.17 0.56
C PRO A 25 -15.19 13.31 -0.53
N VAL A 26 -14.98 12.73 -1.72
CA VAL A 26 -15.93 12.79 -2.84
C VAL A 26 -16.19 11.38 -3.39
N PRO A 27 -16.77 10.45 -2.62
CA PRO A 27 -16.70 9.01 -2.90
C PRO A 27 -17.45 8.63 -4.17
N ARG A 28 -18.56 9.32 -4.47
CA ARG A 28 -19.37 9.07 -5.67
C ARG A 28 -18.61 9.27 -6.98
N VAL A 29 -17.54 10.07 -6.97
CA VAL A 29 -16.74 10.35 -8.16
C VAL A 29 -16.15 9.07 -8.80
N TYR A 30 -15.82 8.06 -7.98
CA TYR A 30 -15.20 6.82 -8.46
C TYR A 30 -16.21 5.87 -9.14
N THR A 31 -17.49 6.00 -8.81
CA THR A 31 -18.58 5.17 -9.36
C THR A 31 -19.37 5.89 -10.45
N THR A 32 -19.23 7.21 -10.59
CA THR A 32 -19.94 7.99 -11.60
C THR A 32 -19.31 7.79 -12.99
N HIS A 33 -20.10 7.25 -13.93
CA HIS A 33 -19.68 7.00 -15.30
C HIS A 33 -19.75 8.24 -16.19
N ASP A 34 -20.80 9.06 -16.07
CA ASP A 34 -20.96 10.28 -16.85
C ASP A 34 -19.88 11.32 -16.49
N PRO A 35 -19.03 11.74 -17.45
CA PRO A 35 -18.00 12.76 -17.21
C PRO A 35 -18.55 14.10 -16.72
N ALA A 36 -19.70 14.54 -17.21
CA ALA A 36 -20.28 15.84 -16.84
C ALA A 36 -20.76 15.83 -15.39
N GLU A 37 -21.50 14.79 -14.99
CA GLU A 37 -21.87 14.57 -13.60
C GLU A 37 -20.64 14.38 -12.69
N ARG A 38 -19.59 13.69 -13.17
CA ARG A 38 -18.35 13.52 -12.40
C ARG A 38 -17.67 14.87 -12.15
N LEU A 39 -17.60 15.73 -13.16
CA LEU A 39 -17.09 17.09 -13.02
C LEU A 39 -17.93 17.91 -12.03
N ARG A 40 -19.27 17.83 -12.14
CA ARG A 40 -20.18 18.53 -11.22
C ARG A 40 -19.96 18.13 -9.76
N LEU A 41 -19.75 16.84 -9.49
CA LEU A 41 -19.43 16.34 -8.15
C LEU A 41 -18.07 16.89 -7.66
N LEU A 42 -17.06 16.91 -8.53
CA LEU A 42 -15.73 17.42 -8.21
C LEU A 42 -15.75 18.92 -7.90
N LEU A 43 -16.44 19.73 -8.71
CA LEU A 43 -16.59 21.17 -8.47
C LEU A 43 -17.33 21.46 -7.17
N ARG A 44 -18.40 20.70 -6.87
CA ARG A 44 -19.13 20.82 -5.60
C ARG A 44 -18.28 20.44 -4.39
N GLY A 45 -17.37 19.49 -4.55
CA GLY A 45 -16.52 18.94 -3.49
C GLY A 45 -15.06 19.39 -3.54
N GLU A 46 -14.73 20.43 -4.31
CA GLU A 46 -13.36 20.75 -4.74
C GLU A 46 -12.37 20.85 -3.58
N ARG A 47 -12.72 21.60 -2.54
CA ARG A 47 -11.84 21.76 -1.36
C ARG A 47 -11.53 20.41 -0.72
N GLY A 48 -12.56 19.59 -0.50
CA GLY A 48 -12.41 18.26 0.07
C GLY A 48 -11.61 17.32 -0.84
N TRP A 49 -11.81 17.42 -2.15
CA TRP A 49 -11.05 16.66 -3.15
C TRP A 49 -9.55 17.00 -3.09
N VAL A 50 -9.20 18.29 -3.12
CA VAL A 50 -7.81 18.76 -3.10
C VAL A 50 -7.14 18.40 -1.76
N THR A 51 -7.78 18.74 -0.63
CA THR A 51 -7.22 18.39 0.69
C THR A 51 -7.09 16.88 0.84
N GLY A 52 -8.07 16.12 0.35
CA GLY A 52 -8.06 14.67 0.35
C GLY A 52 -6.86 14.09 -0.41
N HIS A 53 -6.52 14.64 -1.57
CA HIS A 53 -5.35 14.18 -2.34
C HIS A 53 -4.02 14.45 -1.62
N HIS A 54 -3.90 15.52 -0.85
CA HIS A 54 -2.74 15.76 0.02
C HIS A 54 -2.67 14.75 1.17
N VAL A 55 -3.80 14.47 1.82
CA VAL A 55 -3.90 13.45 2.86
C VAL A 55 -3.56 12.06 2.30
N ALA A 56 -4.06 11.74 1.11
CA ALA A 56 -3.75 10.50 0.41
C ALA A 56 -2.25 10.39 0.11
N ALA A 57 -1.63 11.47 -0.39
CA ALA A 57 -0.19 11.52 -0.64
C ALA A 57 0.63 11.26 0.64
N ALA A 58 0.21 11.83 1.78
CA ALA A 58 0.85 11.57 3.07
C ALA A 58 0.74 10.10 3.49
N GLY A 59 -0.44 9.48 3.33
CA GLY A 59 -0.64 8.05 3.57
C GLY A 59 0.25 7.17 2.69
N THR A 60 0.30 7.46 1.39
CA THR A 60 1.19 6.78 0.43
C THR A 60 2.67 6.88 0.84
N ALA A 61 3.12 8.05 1.31
CA ALA A 61 4.51 8.24 1.74
C ALA A 61 4.84 7.54 3.06
N ALA A 62 3.83 7.29 3.92
CA ALA A 62 4.03 6.67 5.23
C ALA A 62 4.24 5.15 5.16
N VAL A 63 3.56 4.44 4.26
CA VAL A 63 3.61 2.96 4.19
C VAL A 63 5.03 2.39 3.97
N PRO A 64 5.86 2.92 3.04
CA PRO A 64 7.24 2.45 2.86
C PRO A 64 8.08 2.53 4.16
N ILE A 65 7.82 3.53 5.01
CA ILE A 65 8.50 3.71 6.30
C ILE A 65 8.16 2.55 7.25
N GLY A 66 6.89 2.12 7.23
CA GLY A 66 6.43 0.95 7.98
C GLY A 66 7.14 -0.33 7.55
N PHE A 67 7.30 -0.57 6.25
CA PHE A 67 8.05 -1.73 5.74
C PHE A 67 9.55 -1.63 6.03
N ALA A 68 10.16 -0.44 5.93
CA ALA A 68 11.55 -0.25 6.34
C ALA A 68 11.75 -0.49 7.85
N ALA A 69 10.77 -0.14 8.69
CA ALA A 69 10.80 -0.47 10.12
C ALA A 69 10.65 -1.98 10.36
N LEU A 70 9.79 -2.67 9.60
CA LEU A 70 9.65 -4.12 9.65
C LEU A 70 10.96 -4.81 9.29
N ALA A 71 11.58 -4.45 8.17
CA ALA A 71 12.85 -5.03 7.73
C ALA A 71 13.96 -4.89 8.78
N ARG A 72 14.06 -3.72 9.43
CA ARG A 72 15.05 -3.49 10.50
C ARG A 72 14.84 -4.36 11.73
N ALA A 73 13.61 -4.77 12.00
CA ALA A 73 13.27 -5.65 13.11
C ALA A 73 13.44 -7.15 12.79
N MET A 74 13.66 -7.52 11.52
CA MET A 74 13.80 -8.91 11.12
C MET A 74 15.19 -9.47 11.46
N PRO A 75 15.28 -10.60 12.18
CA PRO A 75 16.56 -11.24 12.49
C PRO A 75 17.13 -12.05 11.32
N ASP A 76 16.28 -12.67 10.51
CA ASP A 76 16.71 -13.47 9.36
C ASP A 76 17.11 -12.57 8.18
N ALA A 77 18.35 -12.72 7.71
CA ALA A 77 18.92 -11.87 6.66
C ALA A 77 18.21 -12.03 5.31
N LYS A 78 17.72 -13.24 4.99
CA LYS A 78 17.02 -13.49 3.72
C LYS A 78 15.65 -12.85 3.73
N ALA A 79 14.85 -13.08 4.77
CA ALA A 79 13.54 -12.45 4.97
C ALA A 79 13.67 -10.92 4.96
N LYS A 80 14.65 -10.39 5.71
CA LYS A 80 14.97 -8.96 5.75
C LYS A 80 15.20 -8.39 4.35
N HIS A 81 16.06 -9.01 3.54
CA HIS A 81 16.37 -8.52 2.18
C HIS A 81 15.11 -8.38 1.31
N TRP A 82 14.19 -9.34 1.38
CA TRP A 82 12.92 -9.27 0.63
C TRP A 82 11.99 -8.16 1.14
N VAL A 83 11.95 -7.92 2.44
CA VAL A 83 11.16 -6.79 2.99
C VAL A 83 11.83 -5.45 2.68
N GLU A 84 13.16 -5.37 2.64
CA GLU A 84 13.87 -4.16 2.17
C GLU A 84 13.56 -3.90 0.69
N ALA A 85 13.56 -4.92 -0.16
CA ALA A 85 13.16 -4.81 -1.56
C ALA A 85 11.70 -4.34 -1.69
N SER A 86 10.81 -4.82 -0.82
CA SER A 86 9.43 -4.34 -0.75
C SER A 86 9.34 -2.84 -0.41
N ALA A 87 10.03 -2.42 0.66
CA ALA A 87 10.08 -1.03 1.08
C ALA A 87 10.66 -0.12 -0.02
N ALA A 88 11.73 -0.56 -0.70
CA ALA A 88 12.35 0.16 -1.80
C ALA A 88 11.42 0.29 -3.01
N ALA A 89 10.70 -0.77 -3.38
CA ALA A 89 9.74 -0.74 -4.47
C ALA A 89 8.59 0.25 -4.18
N LEU A 90 8.03 0.24 -2.97
CA LEU A 90 7.00 1.19 -2.59
C LEU A 90 7.51 2.63 -2.53
N LEU A 91 8.72 2.83 -1.99
CA LEU A 91 9.35 4.15 -1.95
C LEU A 91 9.59 4.71 -3.35
N ALA A 92 10.03 3.87 -4.30
CA ALA A 92 10.19 4.26 -5.71
C ALA A 92 8.85 4.53 -6.39
N GLY A 93 7.79 3.81 -6.03
CA GLY A 93 6.44 3.99 -6.58
C GLY A 93 5.72 5.23 -6.05
N ALA A 94 5.98 5.62 -4.80
CA ALA A 94 5.27 6.70 -4.13
C ALA A 94 5.29 8.03 -4.93
N PRO A 95 6.43 8.54 -5.43
CA PRO A 95 6.46 9.74 -6.26
C PRO A 95 5.56 9.67 -7.50
N LEU A 96 5.47 8.51 -8.16
CA LEU A 96 4.63 8.33 -9.35
C LEU A 96 3.13 8.45 -9.01
N PHE A 97 2.74 7.94 -7.85
CA PHE A 97 1.37 8.04 -7.39
C PHE A 97 1.05 9.42 -6.86
N VAL A 98 1.95 10.04 -6.10
CA VAL A 98 1.81 11.44 -5.66
C VAL A 98 1.68 12.38 -6.85
N TYR A 99 2.45 12.17 -7.91
CA TYR A 99 2.27 12.89 -9.17
C TYR A 99 0.93 12.61 -9.84
N SER A 100 0.44 11.36 -9.78
CA SER A 100 -0.91 11.04 -10.25
C SER A 100 -1.97 11.78 -9.44
N LEU A 101 -1.81 11.87 -8.12
CA LEU A 101 -2.71 12.57 -7.22
C LEU A 101 -2.68 14.08 -7.47
N SER A 102 -1.50 14.68 -7.67
CA SER A 102 -1.39 16.11 -7.95
C SER A 102 -2.10 16.49 -9.24
N ARG A 103 -1.95 15.69 -10.31
CA ARG A 103 -2.67 15.90 -11.57
C ARG A 103 -4.19 15.81 -11.41
N ARG A 104 -4.68 14.90 -10.55
CA ARG A 104 -6.12 14.76 -10.26
C ARG A 104 -6.66 15.94 -9.47
N ALA A 105 -5.84 16.52 -8.58
CA ALA A 105 -6.20 17.67 -7.78
C ALA A 105 -6.11 18.99 -8.55
N SER A 106 -5.14 19.12 -9.47
CA SER A 106 -4.86 20.37 -10.18
C SER A 106 -5.76 20.62 -11.39
N ASP A 107 -6.36 19.58 -11.97
CA ASP A 107 -7.15 19.68 -13.19
C ASP A 107 -8.36 18.73 -13.13
N LEU A 108 -9.42 19.23 -12.49
CA LEU A 108 -10.65 18.48 -12.23
C LEU A 108 -11.37 18.08 -13.51
N GLU A 109 -11.40 18.96 -14.50
CA GLU A 109 -12.02 18.68 -15.80
C GLU A 109 -11.26 17.55 -16.51
N ARG A 110 -9.94 17.66 -16.61
CA ARG A 110 -9.14 16.60 -17.24
C ARG A 110 -9.32 15.27 -16.53
N PHE A 111 -9.35 15.25 -15.20
CA PHE A 111 -9.67 14.05 -14.44
C PHE A 111 -11.10 13.55 -14.69
N ALA A 112 -12.11 14.42 -14.68
CA ALA A 112 -13.52 14.11 -14.93
C ALA A 112 -13.80 13.49 -16.31
N TYR A 113 -12.96 13.82 -17.30
CA TYR A 113 -13.05 13.27 -18.64
C TYR A 113 -12.06 12.13 -18.92
N ARG A 114 -11.34 11.63 -17.89
CA ARG A 114 -10.29 10.59 -18.02
C ARG A 114 -9.23 10.96 -19.05
N ARG A 115 -8.91 12.24 -19.17
CA ARG A 115 -7.94 12.75 -20.14
C ARG A 115 -6.52 12.70 -19.58
N GLY A 116 -5.56 12.39 -20.45
CA GLY A 116 -4.12 12.39 -20.14
C GLY A 116 -3.56 11.01 -19.78
N SER A 117 -2.24 10.95 -19.63
CA SER A 117 -1.52 9.68 -19.48
C SER A 117 -1.78 9.01 -18.12
N ASN A 118 -2.03 7.70 -18.14
CA ASN A 118 -2.11 6.83 -16.96
C ASN A 118 -0.75 6.21 -16.58
N VAL A 119 0.32 6.51 -17.32
CA VAL A 119 1.65 5.88 -17.15
C VAL A 119 2.20 5.97 -15.73
N PRO A 120 2.16 7.13 -15.02
CA PRO A 120 2.67 7.20 -13.66
C PRO A 120 1.89 6.28 -12.71
N PHE A 121 0.57 6.20 -12.87
CA PHE A 121 -0.26 5.31 -12.08
C PHE A 121 0.01 3.83 -12.36
N LEU A 122 0.22 3.47 -13.63
CA LEU A 122 0.61 2.11 -14.02
C LEU A 122 1.99 1.74 -13.45
N GLY A 123 2.96 2.65 -13.52
CA GLY A 123 4.29 2.46 -12.93
C GLY A 123 4.23 2.28 -11.42
N TYR A 124 3.47 3.13 -10.71
CA TYR A 124 3.16 2.93 -9.30
C TYR A 124 2.56 1.55 -9.04
N SER A 125 1.52 1.16 -9.79
CA SER A 125 0.79 -0.09 -9.57
C SER A 125 1.70 -1.31 -9.75
N TRP A 126 2.57 -1.32 -10.76
CA TRP A 126 3.54 -2.39 -10.96
C TRP A 126 4.59 -2.46 -9.85
N LEU A 127 5.12 -1.32 -9.42
CA LEU A 127 6.05 -1.27 -8.28
C LEU A 127 5.37 -1.71 -6.98
N HIS A 128 4.09 -1.37 -6.80
CA HIS A 128 3.31 -1.79 -5.65
C HIS A 128 3.08 -3.32 -5.66
N ILE A 129 2.73 -3.89 -6.81
CA ILE A 129 2.60 -5.34 -7.00
C ILE A 129 3.92 -6.06 -6.71
N ALA A 130 5.04 -5.55 -7.25
CA ALA A 130 6.37 -6.09 -6.97
C ALA A 130 6.70 -6.00 -5.47
N GLY A 131 6.32 -4.89 -4.83
CA GLY A 131 6.46 -4.68 -3.39
C GLY A 131 5.68 -5.72 -2.57
N LEU A 132 4.44 -6.02 -2.93
CA LEU A 132 3.63 -7.05 -2.27
C LEU A 132 4.18 -8.46 -2.50
N ALA A 133 4.66 -8.77 -3.70
CA ALA A 133 5.31 -10.05 -3.98
C ALA A 133 6.57 -10.24 -3.13
N ALA A 134 7.40 -9.20 -3.03
CA ALA A 134 8.60 -9.20 -2.20
C ALA A 134 8.25 -9.31 -0.70
N LEU A 135 7.25 -8.56 -0.22
CA LEU A 135 6.77 -8.65 1.16
C LEU A 135 6.29 -10.06 1.50
N GLY A 136 5.42 -10.64 0.67
CA GLY A 136 4.89 -11.98 0.90
C GLY A 136 6.01 -13.02 0.91
N THR A 137 6.98 -12.89 0.01
CA THR A 137 8.18 -13.72 -0.02
C THR A 137 9.02 -13.60 1.25
N GLY A 138 9.23 -12.38 1.75
CA GLY A 138 9.94 -12.13 3.01
C GLY A 138 9.22 -12.75 4.21
N LEU A 139 7.89 -12.58 4.28
CA LEU A 139 7.07 -13.14 5.35
C LEU A 139 7.03 -14.68 5.32
N LEU A 140 6.93 -15.30 4.14
CA LEU A 140 7.01 -16.77 3.98
C LEU A 140 8.36 -17.36 4.39
N ARG A 141 9.42 -16.55 4.38
CA ARG A 141 10.77 -16.92 4.85
C ARG A 141 11.03 -16.55 6.31
N SER A 142 10.07 -15.92 6.96
CA SER A 142 10.13 -15.54 8.38
C SER A 142 9.33 -16.54 9.22
N PRO A 143 9.47 -16.53 10.56
CA PRO A 143 8.63 -17.33 11.46
C PRO A 143 7.19 -16.82 11.58
N ALA A 144 6.75 -15.89 10.72
CA ALA A 144 5.36 -15.43 10.68
C ALA A 144 4.42 -16.55 10.25
N GLU A 145 3.15 -16.45 10.62
CA GLU A 145 2.12 -17.35 10.13
C GLU A 145 2.07 -17.32 8.59
N ARG A 146 2.09 -18.52 7.99
CA ARG A 146 2.21 -18.67 6.53
C ARG A 146 1.11 -17.95 5.75
N TRP A 147 -0.11 -17.87 6.30
CA TRP A 147 -1.23 -17.23 5.62
C TRP A 147 -0.97 -15.74 5.34
N VAL A 148 -0.19 -15.05 6.17
CA VAL A 148 0.11 -13.62 6.01
C VAL A 148 0.98 -13.41 4.77
N GLY A 149 2.01 -14.23 4.62
CA GLY A 149 2.88 -14.23 3.44
C GLY A 149 2.13 -14.66 2.18
N LEU A 150 1.31 -15.72 2.27
CA LEU A 150 0.44 -16.16 1.17
C LEU A 150 -0.53 -15.06 0.74
N THR A 151 -1.13 -14.33 1.68
CA THR A 151 -2.06 -13.24 1.37
C THR A 151 -1.39 -12.18 0.51
N ALA A 152 -0.21 -11.70 0.90
CA ALA A 152 0.53 -10.70 0.12
C ALA A 152 1.00 -11.23 -1.25
N SER A 153 1.53 -12.47 -1.31
CA SER A 153 1.97 -13.08 -2.57
C SER A 153 0.82 -13.36 -3.53
N SER A 154 -0.28 -13.95 -3.05
CA SER A 154 -1.48 -14.24 -3.86
C SER A 154 -2.15 -12.94 -4.31
N ALA A 155 -2.21 -11.92 -3.47
CA ALA A 155 -2.69 -10.59 -3.85
C ALA A 155 -1.85 -10.01 -5.00
N ALA A 156 -0.51 -10.08 -4.93
CA ALA A 156 0.35 -9.61 -6.00
C ALA A 156 0.07 -10.30 -7.34
N VAL A 157 -0.09 -11.63 -7.35
CA VAL A 157 -0.43 -12.40 -8.57
C VAL A 157 -1.80 -11.99 -9.12
N LEU A 158 -2.81 -11.91 -8.24
CA LEU A 158 -4.17 -11.50 -8.61
C LEU A 158 -4.17 -10.08 -9.20
N PHE A 159 -3.51 -9.14 -8.54
CA PHE A 159 -3.44 -7.74 -8.96
C PHE A 159 -2.66 -7.57 -10.26
N ALA A 160 -1.59 -8.34 -10.48
CA ALA A 160 -0.90 -8.40 -11.77
C ALA A 160 -1.84 -8.85 -12.90
N GLY A 161 -2.62 -9.92 -12.66
CA GLY A 161 -3.61 -10.40 -13.64
C GLY A 161 -4.69 -9.35 -13.96
N ILE A 162 -5.22 -8.68 -12.93
CA ILE A 162 -6.19 -7.59 -13.09
C ILE A 162 -5.57 -6.44 -13.89
N LEU A 163 -4.38 -5.98 -13.51
CA LEU A 163 -3.70 -4.86 -14.16
C LEU A 163 -3.35 -5.17 -15.63
N LEU A 164 -2.92 -6.41 -15.92
CA LEU A 164 -2.63 -6.85 -17.29
C LEU A 164 -3.87 -6.81 -18.17
N LYS A 165 -5.02 -7.25 -17.65
CA LYS A 165 -6.28 -7.35 -18.38
C LYS A 165 -7.02 -6.02 -18.49
N ALA A 166 -7.19 -5.32 -17.37
CA ALA A 166 -7.99 -4.11 -17.28
C ALA A 166 -7.19 -2.83 -17.59
N LYS A 167 -5.85 -2.90 -17.57
CA LYS A 167 -4.96 -1.71 -17.66
C LYS A 167 -5.30 -0.63 -16.63
N ASP A 168 -5.92 -1.07 -15.54
CA ASP A 168 -6.31 -0.26 -14.40
C ASP A 168 -6.49 -1.18 -13.19
N ILE A 169 -6.40 -0.63 -12.00
CA ILE A 169 -6.62 -1.34 -10.74
C ILE A 169 -7.03 -0.34 -9.67
N PRO A 170 -8.11 -0.58 -8.91
CA PRO A 170 -8.46 0.31 -7.81
C PRO A 170 -7.36 0.30 -6.75
N PRO A 171 -6.73 1.44 -6.40
CA PRO A 171 -5.57 1.43 -5.51
C PRO A 171 -5.88 0.89 -4.11
N PHE A 172 -7.15 0.94 -3.67
CA PHE A 172 -7.55 0.49 -2.34
C PHE A 172 -7.22 -0.99 -2.09
N VAL A 173 -7.18 -1.82 -3.15
CA VAL A 173 -6.88 -3.26 -2.99
C VAL A 173 -5.50 -3.47 -2.41
N PHE A 174 -4.54 -2.61 -2.77
CA PHE A 174 -3.20 -2.61 -2.22
C PHE A 174 -3.21 -2.29 -0.72
N TYR A 175 -3.81 -1.16 -0.34
CA TYR A 175 -3.85 -0.69 1.05
C TYR A 175 -4.62 -1.62 1.98
N VAL A 176 -5.63 -2.34 1.47
CA VAL A 176 -6.34 -3.39 2.23
C VAL A 176 -5.40 -4.57 2.52
N THR A 177 -4.64 -5.04 1.51
CA THR A 177 -3.63 -6.09 1.72
C THR A 177 -2.57 -5.64 2.71
N GLU A 178 -2.03 -4.42 2.56
CA GLU A 178 -1.03 -3.85 3.47
C GLU A 178 -1.55 -3.71 4.90
N ALA A 179 -2.77 -3.17 5.07
CA ALA A 179 -3.38 -3.01 6.38
C ALA A 179 -3.66 -4.36 7.06
N THR A 180 -4.02 -5.39 6.28
CA THR A 180 -4.21 -6.76 6.79
C THR A 180 -2.88 -7.31 7.34
N VAL A 181 -1.80 -7.17 6.58
CA VAL A 181 -0.45 -7.56 7.05
C VAL A 181 -0.04 -6.72 8.26
N GLY A 182 -0.23 -5.40 8.22
CA GLY A 182 0.11 -4.49 9.31
C GLY A 182 -0.65 -4.82 10.60
N GLY A 183 -1.93 -5.16 10.51
CA GLY A 183 -2.76 -5.59 11.63
C GLY A 183 -2.24 -6.86 12.28
N TYR A 184 -1.82 -7.85 11.49
CA TYR A 184 -1.14 -9.04 12.00
C TYR A 184 0.17 -8.67 12.73
N LEU A 185 1.01 -7.82 12.14
CA LEU A 185 2.29 -7.40 12.75
C LEU A 185 2.12 -6.67 14.09
N MET A 186 0.95 -6.08 14.35
CA MET A 186 0.65 -5.40 15.62
C MET A 186 0.45 -6.36 16.81
N VAL A 187 0.05 -7.59 16.52
CA VAL A 187 -0.25 -8.64 17.49
C VAL A 187 0.75 -9.79 17.46
N TRP A 188 1.55 -9.90 16.40
CA TRP A 188 2.56 -10.94 16.27
C TRP A 188 3.63 -10.82 17.35
N ASP A 189 3.73 -11.86 18.17
CA ASP A 189 4.83 -12.11 19.10
C ASP A 189 5.62 -13.31 18.56
N PRO A 190 6.81 -13.10 17.97
CA PRO A 190 7.64 -14.21 17.53
C PRO A 190 8.09 -14.99 18.78
N GLU A 191 7.74 -16.28 18.86
CA GLU A 191 8.25 -17.16 19.92
C GLU A 191 9.78 -17.02 20.02
N PRO A 192 10.33 -16.94 21.24
CA PRO A 192 11.78 -16.99 21.40
C PRO A 192 12.27 -18.29 20.74
N PRO A 193 13.41 -18.26 20.02
CA PRO A 193 13.98 -19.48 19.45
C PRO A 193 14.08 -20.51 20.59
N ALA A 194 13.51 -21.70 20.36
CA ALA A 194 13.55 -22.78 21.32
C ALA A 194 14.98 -22.87 21.86
N GLY A 195 15.14 -22.58 23.15
CA GLY A 195 16.43 -22.67 23.80
C GLY A 195 17.00 -24.04 23.53
N ASP A 196 18.25 -24.08 23.08
CA ASP A 196 19.02 -25.31 23.03
C ASP A 196 18.81 -26.02 24.38
N PRO A 197 18.39 -27.30 24.43
CA PRO A 197 18.37 -28.05 25.67
C PRO A 197 19.82 -28.31 26.08
N ALA A 198 20.48 -27.27 26.57
CA ALA A 198 21.80 -27.35 27.17
C ALA A 198 21.63 -28.00 28.54
N VAL A 199 21.90 -29.31 28.55
CA VAL A 199 22.67 -30.01 29.59
C VAL A 199 22.30 -29.64 31.03
N GLY A 200 21.42 -30.44 31.62
CA GLY A 200 21.25 -30.58 33.07
C GLY A 200 21.09 -32.06 33.41
#